data_AF-A0A953TPT6-F1
#
_entry.id   AF-A0A953TPT6-F1
#
_cell.length_a   1.000
_cell.length_b   1.000
_cell.length_c   1.000
_cell.angle_alpha   90.00
_cell.angle_beta   90.00
_cell.angle_gamma   90.00
#
_symmetry.space_group_name_H-M   'P 1'
#
loop_
_entity.id
_entity.type
_entity.pdbx_description
1 polymer ?
#
loop_
_entity_poly.entity_id
_entity_poly.type
_entity_poly.pdbx_seq_one_letter_code
_entity_poly.pdbx_strand_id
1 'polypeptide(L)'
;METKTYSPEQVMAMAAEGRFTKAELAEWLAIEQRRPFLAACALLEKHYTEECAKGEPCLEAGCSAEGEICLQPLLHAGSAYHKACAAAWLPIFRDPKNRADRWPH
;
A
#
# COMPACT_ATOMS: atom_id res chain seq x y z
N MET A 1 -14.59 18.23 -16.93
CA MET A 1 -13.63 17.48 -16.11
C MET A 1 -13.26 16.25 -16.92
N GLU A 2 -12.10 16.24 -17.57
CA GLU A 2 -11.68 15.12 -18.41
C GLU A 2 -11.33 13.93 -17.51
N THR A 3 -12.07 12.83 -17.65
CA THR A 3 -11.76 11.55 -17.01
C THR A 3 -10.48 11.00 -17.64
N LYS A 4 -9.35 11.08 -16.91
CA LYS A 4 -8.11 10.43 -17.33
C LYS A 4 -8.30 8.91 -17.21
N THR A 5 -8.52 8.26 -18.34
CA THR A 5 -8.51 6.79 -18.39
C THR A 5 -7.05 6.35 -18.52
N TYR A 6 -6.51 5.74 -17.48
CA TYR A 6 -5.17 5.16 -17.51
C TYR A 6 -5.21 3.74 -18.10
N SER A 7 -4.18 3.35 -18.86
CA SER A 7 -3.98 1.95 -19.25
C SER A 7 -3.45 1.12 -18.08
N PRO A 8 -3.56 -0.22 -18.10
CA PRO A 8 -2.98 -1.08 -17.07
C PRO A 8 -1.47 -0.84 -16.90
N GLU A 9 -0.76 -0.61 -17.99
CA GLU A 9 0.68 -0.36 -18.01
C GLU A 9 1.02 0.98 -17.35
N GLN A 10 0.24 2.03 -17.61
CA GLN A 10 0.41 3.33 -16.96
C GLN A 10 0.16 3.24 -15.46
N VAL A 11 -0.89 2.53 -15.06
CA VAL A 11 -1.22 2.22 -13.68
C VAL A 11 -0.07 1.47 -12.99
N MET A 12 0.45 0.41 -13.60
CA MET A 12 1.59 -0.34 -13.06
C MET A 12 2.85 0.50 -12.93
N ALA A 13 3.16 1.36 -13.91
CA ALA A 13 4.32 2.24 -13.87
C ALA A 13 4.21 3.27 -12.73
N MET A 14 3.06 3.91 -12.59
CA MET A 14 2.80 4.86 -11.50
C MET A 14 2.80 4.18 -10.12
N ALA A 15 2.28 2.96 -10.02
CA ALA A 15 2.35 2.15 -8.80
C ALA A 15 3.81 1.85 -8.42
N ALA A 16 4.63 1.42 -9.38
CA ALA A 16 6.06 1.14 -9.16
C ALA A 16 6.85 2.38 -8.69
N GLU A 17 6.39 3.58 -9.04
CA GLU A 17 6.95 4.85 -8.57
C GLU A 17 6.46 5.25 -7.16
N GLY A 18 5.54 4.51 -6.55
CA GLY A 18 4.97 4.79 -5.24
C GLY A 18 3.93 5.91 -5.24
N ARG A 19 3.28 6.15 -6.37
CA ARG A 19 2.27 7.22 -6.53
C ARG A 19 0.91 6.91 -5.92
N PHE A 20 0.67 5.66 -5.54
CA PHE A 20 -0.58 5.21 -4.94
C PHE A 20 -0.37 4.69 -3.53
N THR A 21 -1.31 5.03 -2.68
CA THR A 21 -1.45 4.49 -1.33
C THR A 21 -1.90 3.04 -1.36
N LYS A 22 -1.74 2.34 -0.23
CA LYS A 22 -2.27 1.00 -0.01
C LYS A 22 -3.78 0.91 -0.33
N ALA A 23 -4.56 1.92 0.04
CA ALA A 23 -6.01 1.94 -0.16
C ALA A 23 -6.35 2.01 -1.65
N GLU A 24 -5.75 2.94 -2.39
CA GLU A 24 -5.96 3.08 -3.84
C GLU A 24 -5.56 1.81 -4.60
N LEU A 25 -4.42 1.21 -4.25
CA LEU A 25 -3.99 -0.07 -4.83
C LEU A 25 -4.99 -1.20 -4.56
N ALA A 26 -5.58 -1.26 -3.37
CA ALA A 26 -6.59 -2.28 -3.04
C ALA A 26 -7.87 -2.09 -3.87
N GLU A 27 -8.29 -0.86 -4.15
CA GLU A 27 -9.48 -0.59 -4.95
C GLU A 27 -9.36 -1.09 -6.39
N TRP A 28 -8.14 -1.15 -6.92
CA TRP A 28 -7.83 -1.64 -8.27
C TRP A 28 -7.87 -3.16 -8.41
N LEU A 29 -7.96 -3.87 -7.28
CA LEU A 29 -8.07 -5.31 -7.23
C LEU A 29 -9.52 -5.77 -7.10
N ALA A 30 -9.80 -6.92 -7.71
CA ALA A 30 -10.98 -7.73 -7.45
C ALA A 30 -11.08 -8.00 -5.94
N ILE A 31 -12.31 -8.08 -5.42
CA ILE A 31 -12.59 -8.13 -3.96
C ILE A 31 -11.83 -9.28 -3.29
N GLU A 32 -11.74 -10.41 -3.97
CA GLU A 32 -11.06 -11.64 -3.55
C GLU A 32 -9.56 -11.44 -3.36
N GLN A 33 -8.97 -10.52 -4.12
CA GLN A 33 -7.53 -10.23 -4.12
C GLN A 33 -7.15 -9.10 -3.15
N ARG A 34 -8.13 -8.34 -2.64
CA ARG A 34 -7.88 -7.27 -1.67
C ARG A 34 -7.31 -7.81 -0.36
N ARG A 35 -7.93 -8.87 0.18
CA ARG A 35 -7.50 -9.47 1.46
C ARG A 35 -6.06 -9.99 1.42
N PRO A 36 -5.63 -10.83 0.45
CA PRO A 36 -4.23 -11.28 0.40
C PRO A 36 -3.25 -10.13 0.18
N PHE A 37 -3.61 -9.13 -0.63
CA PHE A 37 -2.80 -7.92 -0.79
C PHE A 37 -2.63 -7.14 0.52
N LEU A 38 -3.73 -6.85 1.23
CA LEU A 38 -3.69 -6.12 2.50
C LEU A 38 -2.91 -6.87 3.59
N ALA A 39 -2.98 -8.21 3.59
CA ALA A 39 -2.17 -9.03 4.48
C ALA A 39 -0.67 -8.92 4.18
N ALA A 40 -0.29 -8.88 2.89
CA ALA A 40 1.11 -8.66 2.51
C ALA A 40 1.61 -7.27 2.93
N CYS A 41 0.79 -6.22 2.78
CA CYS A 41 1.10 -4.89 3.29
C CYS A 41 1.24 -4.86 4.81
N ALA A 42 0.36 -5.55 5.56
CA ALA A 42 0.45 -5.62 7.01
C ALA A 42 1.77 -6.27 7.50
N LEU A 43 2.29 -7.27 6.78
CA LEU A 43 3.60 -7.85 7.07
C LEU A 43 4.74 -6.86 6.83
N LEU A 44 4.68 -6.08 5.74
CA LEU A 44 5.64 -5.01 5.47
C LEU A 44 5.58 -3.93 6.55
N GLU A 45 4.38 -3.52 6.95
CA GLU A 45 4.16 -2.52 8.00
C GLU A 45 4.76 -2.97 9.32
N LYS A 46 4.57 -4.24 9.67
CA LYS A 46 5.18 -4.82 10.86
C LYS A 46 6.71 -4.66 10.84
N HIS A 47 7.37 -4.91 9.72
CA HIS A 47 8.82 -4.73 9.61
C HIS A 47 9.26 -3.28 9.88
N TYR A 48 8.58 -2.30 9.28
CA TYR A 48 8.89 -0.88 9.54
C TYR A 48 8.72 -0.50 11.01
N THR A 49 7.78 -1.14 11.71
CA THR A 49 7.50 -0.83 13.12
C THR A 49 8.31 -1.61 14.14
N GLU A 50 8.75 -2.82 13.81
CA GLU A 50 9.71 -3.57 14.62
C GLU A 50 11.06 -2.84 14.71
N GLU A 51 11.42 -2.03 13.70
CA GLU A 51 12.59 -1.15 13.75
C GLU A 51 12.42 0.04 14.71
N CYS A 52 11.20 0.55 14.88
CA CYS A 52 10.93 1.69 15.77
C CYS A 52 11.11 1.33 17.26
N ALA A 53 10.78 0.10 17.64
CA ALA A 53 10.95 -0.40 19.01
C ALA A 53 12.42 -0.39 19.51
N LYS A 54 13.40 -0.12 18.64
CA LYS A 54 14.84 -0.19 18.97
C LYS A 54 15.53 1.15 19.28
N GLY A 55 14.85 2.31 19.26
CA GLY A 55 15.61 3.51 19.61
C GLY A 55 14.96 4.89 19.59
N GLU A 56 13.73 5.08 19.11
CA GLU A 56 13.10 6.42 19.13
C GLU A 56 11.72 6.39 19.79
N PRO A 57 11.41 7.36 20.68
CA PRO A 57 10.07 7.50 21.23
C PRO A 57 9.11 7.89 20.11
N CYS A 58 8.09 7.07 19.87
CA CYS A 58 6.95 7.46 19.02
C CYS A 58 6.33 8.75 19.60
N LEU A 59 6.07 9.75 18.75
CA LEU A 59 5.44 11.02 19.13
C LEU A 59 4.02 10.79 19.70
N GLU A 60 3.58 11.70 20.56
CA GLU A 60 2.24 11.76 21.22
C GLU A 60 1.03 11.52 20.28
N ALA A 61 1.19 11.74 18.97
CA ALA A 61 0.14 11.56 17.97
C ALA A 61 0.05 10.15 17.34
N GLY A 62 0.91 9.19 17.72
CA GLY A 62 1.09 7.96 16.91
C GLY A 62 1.47 6.68 17.66
N CYS A 63 1.36 6.65 18.98
CA CYS A 63 1.33 5.38 19.71
C CYS A 63 -0.12 4.92 19.79
N SER A 64 -0.45 3.91 19.01
CA SER A 64 -1.71 3.23 19.24
C SER A 64 -1.56 2.18 20.33
N ALA A 65 -2.64 1.96 21.09
CA ALA A 65 -2.69 1.16 22.30
C ALA A 65 -2.21 -0.29 22.07
N GLU A 66 -1.95 -1.03 23.16
CA GLU A 66 -1.46 -2.41 23.13
C GLU A 66 -2.04 -3.26 21.98
N GLY A 67 -1.18 -3.67 21.05
CA GLY A 67 -1.55 -4.45 19.87
C GLY A 67 -1.61 -3.66 18.56
N GLU A 68 -1.50 -2.34 18.60
CA GLU A 68 -1.46 -1.51 17.39
C GLU A 68 -0.04 -1.03 17.01
N ILE A 69 0.11 -0.75 15.71
CA ILE A 69 1.37 -0.58 15.00
C ILE A 69 1.72 0.92 14.96
N CYS A 70 2.91 1.35 15.44
CA CYS A 70 3.32 2.77 15.41
C CYS A 70 3.39 3.26 13.95
N LEU A 71 2.59 4.26 13.57
CA LEU A 71 2.47 4.67 12.17
C LEU A 71 3.61 5.60 11.70
N GLN A 72 4.40 6.16 12.62
CA GLN A 72 5.46 7.12 12.28
C GLN A 72 6.52 6.58 11.31
N PRO A 73 7.06 5.36 11.46
CA PRO A 73 8.01 4.79 10.50
C PRO A 73 7.44 4.72 9.09
N LEU A 74 6.15 4.44 8.94
CA LEU A 74 5.48 4.41 7.65
C LEU A 74 5.37 5.81 7.05
N LEU A 75 5.05 6.81 7.88
CA LEU A 75 5.01 8.22 7.48
C LEU A 75 6.40 8.74 7.08
N HIS A 76 7.46 8.37 7.81
CA HIS A 76 8.85 8.71 7.48
C HIS A 76 9.33 7.99 6.21
N ALA A 77 8.97 6.72 6.02
CA ALA A 77 9.28 5.98 4.81
C ALA A 77 8.58 6.59 3.58
N GLY A 78 7.39 7.18 3.75
CA GLY A 78 6.68 7.91 2.73
C GLY A 78 6.55 7.12 1.43
N SER A 79 7.09 7.66 0.33
CA SER A 79 7.06 6.99 -0.98
C SER A 79 7.72 5.61 -1.00
N ALA A 80 8.69 5.34 -0.12
CA ALA A 80 9.34 4.02 -0.05
C ALA A 80 8.36 2.94 0.45
N TYR A 81 7.51 3.27 1.42
CA TYR A 81 6.45 2.38 1.88
C TYR A 81 5.41 2.11 0.78
N HIS A 82 5.01 3.14 0.03
CA HIS A 82 4.11 2.96 -1.11
C HIS A 82 4.71 2.07 -2.20
N LYS A 83 6.00 2.24 -2.51
CA LYS A 83 6.72 1.36 -3.45
C LYS A 83 6.78 -0.09 -2.95
N ALA A 84 6.98 -0.31 -1.65
CA ALA A 84 6.98 -1.64 -1.06
C ALA A 84 5.61 -2.33 -1.19
N CYS A 85 4.52 -1.60 -0.91
CA CYS A 85 3.17 -2.08 -1.15
C CYS A 85 2.91 -2.35 -2.64
N ALA A 86 3.36 -1.46 -3.52
CA ALA A 86 3.25 -1.65 -4.97
C ALA A 86 3.99 -2.90 -5.47
N ALA A 87 5.16 -3.23 -4.89
CA ALA A 87 5.89 -4.45 -5.24
C ALA A 87 5.10 -5.72 -4.92
N ALA A 88 4.34 -5.74 -3.82
CA ALA A 88 3.43 -6.84 -3.49
C ALA A 88 2.18 -6.87 -4.39
N TRP A 89 1.73 -5.70 -4.83
CA TRP A 89 0.54 -5.53 -5.66
C TRP A 89 0.75 -5.88 -7.14
N LEU A 90 1.88 -5.48 -7.74
CA LEU A 90 2.20 -5.67 -9.16
C LEU A 90 1.99 -7.10 -9.69
N PRO A 91 2.47 -8.17 -9.04
CA PRO A 91 2.26 -9.53 -9.54
C PRO A 91 0.78 -9.94 -9.52
N ILE A 92 -0.02 -9.41 -8.60
CA ILE A 92 -1.46 -9.68 -8.49
C ILE A 92 -2.18 -8.97 -9.64
N PHE A 93 -1.96 -7.67 -9.80
CA PHE A 93 -2.65 -6.85 -10.79
C PHE A 93 -2.26 -7.16 -12.24
N ARG A 94 -1.06 -7.68 -12.48
CA ARG A 94 -0.61 -8.07 -13.81
C ARG A 94 -1.57 -9.05 -14.47
N ASP A 95 -2.16 -9.97 -13.70
CA ASP A 95 -3.19 -10.89 -14.18
C ASP A 95 -4.55 -10.16 -14.30
N PRO A 96 -5.11 -10.00 -15.51
CA PRO A 96 -6.37 -9.29 -15.73
C PRO A 96 -7.54 -9.81 -14.90
N LYS A 97 -7.58 -11.10 -14.56
CA LYS A 97 -8.67 -11.71 -13.78
C LYS A 97 -8.75 -11.18 -12.34
N ASN A 98 -7.66 -10.58 -11.86
CA ASN A 98 -7.51 -10.07 -10.50
C ASN A 98 -7.82 -8.58 -10.39
N ARG A 99 -8.13 -7.92 -11.50
CA ARG A 99 -8.42 -6.48 -11.54
C ARG A 99 -9.88 -6.24 -11.21
N ALA A 100 -10.17 -5.11 -10.59
CA ALA A 100 -11.55 -4.67 -10.42
C ALA A 100 -12.20 -4.43 -11.80
N ASP A 101 -13.48 -4.79 -11.94
CA ASP A 101 -14.25 -4.60 -13.18
C ASP A 101 -14.37 -3.12 -13.57
N ARG A 102 -14.26 -2.23 -12.58
CA ARG A 102 -14.26 -0.78 -12.76
C ARG A 102 -13.13 -0.17 -11.97
N TRP A 103 -12.29 0.61 -12.63
CA TRP A 103 -11.20 1.30 -11.96
C TRP A 103 -11.71 2.61 -11.34
N PRO A 104 -11.30 2.92 -10.10
CA PRO A 104 -11.35 4.26 -9.53
C PRO A 104 -10.76 5.28 -10.49
N HIS A 105 -11.44 6.42 -10.61
CA HIS A 105 -11.13 7.52 -11.51
C HIS A 105 -9.97 8.38 -11.01
#